data_AF-A0A812W630-F1
#
_entry.id   AF-A0A812W630-F1
#
_cell.length_a   1.000
_cell.length_b   1.000
_cell.length_c   1.000
_cell.angle_alpha   90.00
_cell.angle_beta   90.00
_cell.angle_gamma   90.00
#
_symmetry.space_group_name_H-M   'P 1'
#
loop_
_entity.id
_entity.type
_entity.pdbx_description
1 polymer ?
#
loop_
_entity_poly.entity_id
_entity_poly.type
_entity_poly.pdbx_seq_one_letter_code
_entity_poly.pdbx_strand_id
1 'polypeptide(L)'
;MPTPAIPSPGSNRQLSADPEAEPNLEASEFRSIAIEVPPGHIQEVEEGLQQLRQQFEAEMQSITARLGTVERQLGVSETQNPSSQAASPDSCSADEMEARSTPVRFEENAWNIPLVLGLADVGWFDNVFAVLPVLLNLLMQGSFTQILLSEYFMGDPFETNLQSAKTWRTSIAHDSRYLDLAGTSLVSRVCAGDGSLILSTVQATLVEQINDFLGLQETEFAFNFWQPGTLLCLLCILLWSLCVYKDIGSLIFVHELTEFRKIWHALEAAISLPKASATDFRDNTIHCLSWGRALATTSIEELMLNSVALNAILDVDEFLFEGMTPIKIQHAIRSLEPISVKYSHRRSQVESMVHFLAVLATVLASYLFLLVPLCETMMTVKRELCDGQRDFVVAYSTETQISWGLETEDRI
;
A
#
# COMPACT_ATOMS: atom_id res chain seq x y z
N MET A 1 12.90 64.41 -53.01
CA MET A 1 12.05 64.04 -54.17
C MET A 1 12.96 63.48 -55.26
N PRO A 2 12.59 62.45 -56.06
CA PRO A 2 11.85 61.22 -55.78
C PRO A 2 12.64 59.93 -56.17
N THR A 3 12.13 58.77 -55.76
CA THR A 3 12.51 57.39 -56.09
C THR A 3 12.19 57.02 -57.56
N PRO A 4 12.80 55.98 -58.17
CA PRO A 4 12.09 54.68 -58.39
C PRO A 4 13.04 53.44 -58.36
N ALA A 5 12.71 52.28 -57.75
CA ALA A 5 11.75 51.20 -58.08
C ALA A 5 12.40 49.95 -58.75
N ILE A 6 12.57 48.89 -57.94
CA ILE A 6 12.37 47.41 -58.06
C ILE A 6 12.35 46.75 -59.48
N PRO A 7 12.94 45.53 -59.66
CA PRO A 7 12.17 44.28 -59.51
C PRO A 7 12.89 43.11 -58.78
N SER A 8 12.16 42.44 -57.89
CA SER A 8 12.27 41.01 -57.48
C SER A 8 11.90 40.07 -58.66
N PRO A 9 12.20 38.74 -58.71
CA PRO A 9 12.06 37.78 -57.60
C PRO A 9 13.02 36.55 -57.56
N GLY A 10 12.99 35.79 -56.46
CA GLY A 10 13.56 34.44 -56.35
C GLY A 10 13.95 34.11 -54.90
N SER A 11 13.00 33.73 -54.04
CA SER A 11 12.70 32.32 -53.70
C SER A 11 13.90 31.55 -53.15
N ASN A 12 14.04 31.52 -51.83
CA ASN A 12 14.32 30.28 -51.10
C ASN A 12 13.92 30.43 -49.63
N ARG A 13 12.83 29.74 -49.31
CA ARG A 13 12.23 29.61 -47.99
C ARG A 13 12.99 28.50 -47.28
N GLN A 14 13.96 28.86 -46.44
CA GLN A 14 14.61 27.91 -45.54
C GLN A 14 13.89 27.98 -44.19
N LEU A 15 13.10 26.94 -43.95
CA LEU A 15 12.35 26.66 -42.74
C LEU A 15 13.37 26.32 -41.64
N SER A 16 13.78 27.29 -40.84
CA SER A 16 14.47 27.05 -39.57
C SER A 16 13.41 26.83 -38.51
N ALA A 17 13.32 25.59 -38.05
CA ALA A 17 12.50 25.18 -36.92
C ALA A 17 12.99 25.91 -35.66
N ASP A 18 12.10 26.70 -35.06
CA ASP A 18 12.24 27.18 -33.69
C ASP A 18 12.18 25.97 -32.74
N PRO A 19 13.09 25.83 -31.77
CA PRO A 19 12.89 24.87 -30.69
C PRO A 19 11.77 25.40 -29.80
N GLU A 20 10.72 24.58 -29.67
CA GLU A 20 9.62 24.75 -28.72
C GLU A 20 10.20 25.00 -27.33
N ALA A 21 10.06 26.24 -26.86
CA ALA A 21 10.24 26.58 -25.46
C ALA A 21 9.06 25.97 -24.70
N GLU A 22 9.28 24.81 -24.08
CA GLU A 22 8.38 24.26 -23.08
C GLU A 22 8.21 25.29 -21.95
N PRO A 23 6.98 25.69 -21.62
CA PRO A 23 6.73 26.44 -20.40
C PRO A 23 6.95 25.48 -19.24
N ASN A 24 8.10 25.61 -18.57
CA ASN A 24 8.28 25.08 -17.22
C ASN A 24 7.15 25.63 -16.36
N LEU A 25 6.11 24.81 -16.15
CA LEU A 25 5.14 25.00 -15.10
C LEU A 25 5.94 24.97 -13.80
N GLU A 26 6.16 26.15 -13.24
CA GLU A 26 6.63 26.34 -11.88
C GLU A 26 5.79 25.45 -10.97
N ALA A 27 6.43 24.38 -10.47
CA ALA A 27 5.93 23.62 -9.36
C ALA A 27 5.53 24.62 -8.27
N SER A 28 4.26 24.56 -7.90
CA SER A 28 3.60 25.40 -6.93
C SER A 28 4.55 25.86 -5.83
N GLU A 29 4.74 27.18 -5.76
CA GLU A 29 5.15 27.90 -4.57
C GLU A 29 4.19 27.49 -3.43
N PHE A 30 4.48 26.38 -2.74
CA PHE A 30 3.94 26.14 -1.41
C PHE A 30 4.59 27.17 -0.50
N ARG A 31 4.07 28.40 -0.55
CA ARG A 31 4.19 29.33 0.56
C ARG A 31 3.62 28.62 1.76
N SER A 32 4.52 28.06 2.56
CA SER A 32 4.30 27.83 3.98
C SER A 32 3.79 29.15 4.55
N ILE A 33 2.48 29.27 4.69
CA ILE A 33 1.87 30.33 5.48
C ILE A 33 2.21 29.95 6.92
N ALA A 34 3.36 30.42 7.39
CA ALA A 34 3.64 30.46 8.81
C ALA A 34 2.61 31.42 9.42
N ILE A 35 1.48 30.86 9.87
CA ILE A 35 0.51 31.60 10.66
C ILE A 35 1.20 31.85 11.99
N GLU A 36 1.75 33.05 12.17
CA GLU A 36 2.18 33.54 13.48
C GLU A 36 0.94 33.64 14.37
N VAL A 37 0.64 32.56 15.09
CA VAL A 37 -0.43 32.53 16.08
C VAL A 37 0.07 33.35 17.27
N PRO A 38 -0.63 34.43 17.66
CA PRO A 38 -0.27 35.22 18.83
C PRO A 38 -0.20 34.30 20.06
N PRO A 39 0.84 34.42 20.92
CA PRO A 39 1.08 33.48 22.02
C PRO A 39 -0.05 33.41 23.06
N GLY A 40 -1.02 34.34 23.03
CA GLY A 40 -2.23 34.28 23.87
C GLY A 40 -3.35 33.38 23.32
N HIS A 41 -3.39 33.09 22.01
CA HIS A 41 -4.50 32.33 21.41
C HIS A 41 -4.30 30.81 21.47
N ILE A 42 -3.07 30.34 21.64
CA ILE A 42 -2.78 28.89 21.76
C ILE A 42 -3.47 28.32 23.00
N GLN A 43 -3.51 29.08 24.10
CA GLN A 43 -4.11 28.62 25.34
C GLN A 43 -5.63 28.51 25.26
N GLU A 44 -6.32 29.45 24.59
CA GLU A 44 -7.77 29.35 24.33
C GLU A 44 -8.12 28.17 23.42
N VAL A 45 -7.29 27.91 22.40
CA VAL A 45 -7.49 26.77 21.50
C VAL A 45 -7.28 25.45 22.25
N GLU A 46 -6.27 25.35 23.10
CA GLU A 46 -6.00 24.16 23.91
C GLU A 46 -7.12 23.90 24.93
N GLU A 47 -7.62 24.94 25.60
CA GLU A 47 -8.78 24.85 26.50
C GLU A 47 -10.05 24.41 25.75
N GLY A 48 -10.29 24.97 24.56
CA GLY A 48 -11.40 24.56 23.70
C GLY A 48 -11.31 23.09 23.27
N LEU A 49 -10.10 22.62 22.92
CA LEU A 49 -9.86 21.23 22.52
C LEU A 49 -10.04 20.26 23.70
N GLN A 50 -9.62 20.65 24.90
CA GLN A 50 -9.87 19.88 26.13
C GLN A 50 -11.36 19.81 26.45
N GLN A 51 -12.09 20.92 26.31
CA GLN A 51 -13.53 20.95 26.54
C GLN A 51 -14.28 20.06 25.54
N LEU A 52 -13.88 20.07 24.26
CA LEU A 52 -14.45 19.22 23.23
C LEU A 52 -14.20 17.73 23.52
N ARG A 53 -12.99 17.39 23.98
CA ARG A 53 -12.64 16.01 24.38
C ARG A 53 -13.51 15.52 25.53
N GLN A 54 -13.68 16.34 26.58
CA GLN A 54 -14.53 15.98 27.72
C GLN A 54 -15.99 15.81 27.32
N GLN A 55 -16.50 16.66 26.43
CA GLN A 55 -17.86 16.53 25.90
C GLN A 55 -18.04 15.20 25.13
N PHE A 56 -17.08 14.86 24.27
CA PHE A 56 -17.12 13.63 23.49
C PHE A 56 -17.07 12.38 24.38
N GLU A 57 -16.20 12.36 25.40
CA GLU A 57 -16.12 11.25 26.37
C GLU A 57 -17.44 11.06 27.13
N ALA A 58 -18.10 12.16 27.54
CA ALA A 58 -19.38 12.10 28.22
C ALA A 58 -20.50 11.56 27.32
N GLU A 59 -20.55 11.97 26.05
CA GLU A 59 -21.52 11.45 25.08
C GLU A 59 -21.30 9.96 24.78
N MET A 60 -20.04 9.53 24.65
CA MET A 60 -19.71 8.12 24.39
C MET A 60 -20.11 7.21 25.57
N GLN A 61 -19.90 7.65 26.80
CA GLN A 61 -20.37 6.94 28.00
C GLN A 61 -21.90 6.85 28.05
N SER A 62 -22.60 7.93 27.69
CA SER A 62 -24.06 7.96 27.61
C SER A 62 -24.60 6.97 26.57
N ILE A 63 -24.00 6.92 25.37
CA ILE A 63 -24.38 5.97 24.32
C ILE A 63 -24.15 4.52 24.78
N THR A 64 -23.00 4.24 25.39
CA THR A 64 -22.67 2.90 25.92
C THR A 64 -23.68 2.45 26.98
N ALA A 65 -24.08 3.34 27.89
CA ALA A 65 -25.11 3.05 28.90
C ALA A 65 -26.50 2.81 28.28
N ARG A 66 -26.85 3.55 27.21
CA ARG A 66 -28.10 3.33 26.47
C ARG A 66 -28.10 1.98 25.75
N LEU A 67 -26.99 1.59 25.13
CA LEU A 67 -26.86 0.28 24.50
C LEU A 67 -27.05 -0.86 25.52
N GLY A 68 -26.39 -0.80 26.68
CA GLY A 68 -26.56 -1.81 27.72
C GLY A 68 -27.99 -1.89 28.28
N THR A 69 -28.76 -0.79 28.20
CA THR A 69 -30.19 -0.80 28.55
C THR A 69 -31.03 -1.48 27.48
N VAL A 70 -30.74 -1.21 26.20
CA VAL A 70 -31.42 -1.84 25.05
C VAL A 70 -31.11 -3.34 24.98
N GLU A 71 -29.87 -3.75 25.22
CA GLU A 71 -29.46 -5.16 25.26
C GLU A 71 -30.23 -5.95 26.33
N ARG A 72 -30.41 -5.36 27.52
CA ARG A 72 -31.26 -5.95 28.57
C ARG A 72 -32.73 -6.02 28.19
N GLN A 73 -33.25 -5.02 27.47
CA GLN A 73 -34.64 -5.03 26.99
C GLN A 73 -34.90 -6.07 25.90
N LEU A 74 -33.90 -6.35 25.06
CA LEU A 74 -33.99 -7.34 23.99
C LEU A 74 -33.87 -8.79 24.48
N GLY A 75 -33.63 -9.01 25.77
CA GLY A 75 -33.61 -10.37 26.33
C GLY A 75 -32.51 -11.25 25.76
N VAL A 76 -31.43 -10.65 25.23
CA VAL A 76 -30.19 -11.34 24.85
C VAL A 76 -29.42 -11.68 26.14
N SER A 77 -30.08 -12.36 27.07
CA SER A 77 -29.40 -13.07 28.15
C SER A 77 -28.86 -14.36 27.56
N GLU A 78 -27.54 -14.35 27.39
CA GLU A 78 -26.64 -15.48 27.49
C GLU A 78 -27.35 -16.80 27.81
N THR A 79 -27.41 -17.67 26.80
CA THR A 79 -28.01 -18.99 26.88
C THR A 79 -27.36 -19.75 28.03
N GLN A 80 -28.02 -19.77 29.18
CA GLN A 80 -27.61 -20.50 30.36
C GLN A 80 -27.50 -21.98 29.98
N ASN A 81 -26.27 -22.45 29.86
CA ASN A 81 -25.94 -23.83 29.58
C ASN A 81 -26.44 -24.69 30.77
N PRO A 82 -27.42 -25.59 30.58
CA PRO A 82 -27.98 -26.34 31.70
C PRO A 82 -26.94 -27.30 32.27
N SER A 83 -26.82 -27.22 33.60
CA SER A 83 -25.99 -28.02 34.47
C SER A 83 -25.96 -29.51 34.12
N SER A 84 -24.75 -29.99 33.85
CA SER A 84 -24.10 -31.11 34.53
C SER A 84 -24.97 -31.93 35.47
N GLN A 85 -25.39 -33.12 35.03
CA GLN A 85 -25.71 -34.24 35.92
C GLN A 85 -24.65 -35.33 35.79
N ALA A 86 -23.91 -35.48 36.89
CA ALA A 86 -23.21 -36.63 37.46
C ALA A 86 -22.94 -37.87 36.57
N ALA A 87 -21.66 -38.03 36.24
CA ALA A 87 -20.81 -39.23 36.33
C ALA A 87 -21.46 -40.63 36.41
N SER A 88 -21.11 -41.45 35.41
CA SER A 88 -20.77 -42.87 35.62
C SER A 88 -19.36 -43.09 35.06
N PRO A 89 -18.43 -43.70 35.82
CA PRO A 89 -17.08 -43.98 35.36
C PRO A 89 -17.02 -45.41 34.84
N ASP A 90 -17.09 -45.63 33.53
CA ASP A 90 -16.54 -46.87 32.97
C ASP A 90 -16.22 -46.78 31.48
N SER A 91 -15.09 -47.39 31.13
CA SER A 91 -14.53 -47.65 29.80
C SER A 91 -13.88 -46.48 29.03
N CYS A 92 -12.55 -46.38 29.21
CA CYS A 92 -11.64 -45.86 28.20
C CYS A 92 -11.73 -46.74 26.94
N SER A 93 -12.54 -46.34 25.95
CA SER A 93 -12.35 -46.76 24.57
C SER A 93 -11.70 -45.59 23.82
N ALA A 94 -10.46 -45.80 23.38
CA ALA A 94 -9.59 -44.79 22.80
C ALA A 94 -9.80 -44.57 21.29
N ASP A 95 -10.93 -44.98 20.70
CA ASP A 95 -11.01 -45.17 19.25
C ASP A 95 -12.19 -44.54 18.49
N GLU A 96 -12.98 -43.65 19.10
CA GLU A 96 -13.92 -42.82 18.34
C GLU A 96 -13.74 -41.33 18.64
N MET A 97 -12.58 -40.81 18.23
CA MET A 97 -12.47 -39.38 17.95
C MET A 97 -13.21 -39.10 16.64
N GLU A 98 -14.54 -39.06 16.75
CA GLU A 98 -15.48 -38.74 15.67
C GLU A 98 -15.04 -37.41 15.04
N ALA A 99 -14.47 -37.51 13.83
CA ALA A 99 -13.94 -36.38 13.10
C ALA A 99 -15.08 -35.41 12.76
N ARG A 100 -15.29 -34.39 13.60
CA ARG A 100 -16.22 -33.29 13.36
C ARG A 100 -15.91 -32.67 12.00
N SER A 101 -16.77 -32.94 11.02
CA SER A 101 -16.79 -32.22 9.76
C SER A 101 -17.56 -30.93 9.95
N THR A 102 -16.91 -29.79 9.77
CA THR A 102 -17.58 -28.49 9.73
C THR A 102 -18.09 -28.23 8.29
N PRO A 103 -19.38 -27.96 8.09
CA PRO A 103 -19.90 -27.59 6.77
C PRO A 103 -19.44 -26.18 6.41
N VAL A 104 -18.86 -26.00 5.23
CA VAL A 104 -18.44 -24.67 4.74
C VAL A 104 -19.41 -24.20 3.66
N ARG A 105 -20.08 -23.07 3.91
CA ARG A 105 -21.03 -22.43 2.98
C ARG A 105 -20.27 -21.54 1.99
N PHE A 106 -20.81 -21.39 0.79
CA PHE A 106 -20.32 -20.41 -0.17
C PHE A 106 -20.72 -19.01 0.27
N GLU A 107 -19.76 -18.08 0.27
CA GLU A 107 -20.00 -16.67 0.59
C GLU A 107 -20.57 -15.91 -0.62
N GLU A 108 -21.23 -14.80 -0.35
CA GLU A 108 -21.88 -13.96 -1.35
C GLU A 108 -20.87 -12.98 -1.94
N ASN A 109 -20.07 -13.42 -2.91
CA ASN A 109 -19.09 -12.58 -3.59
C ASN A 109 -19.27 -12.58 -5.13
N ALA A 110 -18.80 -11.52 -5.79
CA ALA A 110 -18.90 -11.40 -7.24
C ALA A 110 -18.14 -12.52 -7.97
N TRP A 111 -17.08 -13.05 -7.35
CA TRP A 111 -16.25 -14.12 -7.88
C TRP A 111 -16.93 -15.49 -7.93
N ASN A 112 -18.03 -15.68 -7.21
CA ASN A 112 -18.85 -16.89 -7.27
C ASN A 112 -19.86 -16.86 -8.41
N ILE A 113 -20.08 -15.70 -9.06
CA ILE A 113 -21.02 -15.57 -10.18
C ILE A 113 -20.62 -16.46 -11.39
N PRO A 114 -19.36 -16.50 -11.85
CA PRO A 114 -18.93 -17.38 -12.95
C PRO A 114 -19.22 -18.87 -12.70
N LEU A 115 -19.22 -19.32 -11.44
CA LEU A 115 -19.51 -20.71 -11.08
C LEU A 115 -20.98 -21.08 -11.37
N VAL A 116 -21.91 -20.14 -11.16
CA VAL A 116 -23.36 -20.36 -11.29
C VAL A 116 -23.90 -19.88 -12.64
N LEU A 117 -23.15 -19.01 -13.33
CA LEU A 117 -23.54 -18.39 -14.59
C LEU A 117 -23.92 -19.46 -15.63
N GLY A 118 -25.17 -19.48 -16.07
CA GLY A 118 -25.68 -20.44 -17.04
C GLY A 118 -25.72 -21.90 -16.59
N LEU A 119 -25.65 -22.18 -15.29
CA LEU A 119 -26.18 -23.42 -14.68
C LEU A 119 -27.60 -23.20 -14.15
N ALA A 120 -27.88 -22.00 -13.67
CA ALA A 120 -29.22 -21.61 -13.30
C ALA A 120 -30.07 -21.35 -14.57
N ASP A 121 -31.32 -21.79 -14.56
CA ASP A 121 -32.29 -21.60 -15.65
C ASP A 121 -32.82 -20.15 -15.64
N VAL A 122 -31.89 -19.21 -15.85
CA VAL A 122 -32.11 -17.77 -15.82
C VAL A 122 -32.18 -17.22 -17.23
N GLY A 123 -32.99 -16.17 -17.40
CA GLY A 123 -33.14 -15.52 -18.69
C GLY A 123 -31.79 -14.95 -19.18
N TRP A 124 -31.65 -14.80 -20.49
CA TRP A 124 -30.43 -14.26 -21.08
C TRP A 124 -30.09 -12.86 -20.54
N PHE A 125 -31.09 -12.04 -20.22
CA PHE A 125 -30.91 -10.75 -19.56
C PHE A 125 -30.29 -10.89 -18.18
N ASP A 126 -30.78 -11.80 -17.35
CA ASP A 126 -30.23 -12.05 -16.00
C ASP A 126 -28.75 -12.47 -16.09
N ASN A 127 -28.38 -13.26 -17.10
CA ASN A 127 -26.98 -13.63 -17.35
C ASN A 127 -26.10 -12.43 -17.75
N VAL A 128 -26.60 -11.50 -18.57
CA VAL A 128 -25.87 -10.27 -18.91
C VAL A 128 -25.66 -9.41 -17.66
N PHE A 129 -26.70 -9.25 -16.85
CA PHE A 129 -26.62 -8.52 -15.58
C PHE A 129 -25.72 -9.21 -14.55
N ALA A 130 -25.54 -10.52 -14.62
CA ALA A 130 -24.60 -11.25 -13.76
C ALA A 130 -23.13 -11.03 -14.16
N VAL A 131 -22.85 -10.93 -15.46
CA VAL A 131 -21.48 -10.70 -15.97
C VAL A 131 -21.03 -9.27 -15.69
N LEU A 132 -21.96 -8.31 -15.67
CA LEU A 132 -21.64 -6.90 -15.49
C LEU A 132 -20.91 -6.58 -14.17
N PRO A 133 -21.35 -7.04 -12.97
CA PRO A 133 -20.62 -6.88 -11.71
C PRO A 133 -19.21 -7.44 -11.75
N VAL A 134 -19.00 -8.60 -12.38
CA VAL A 134 -17.67 -9.21 -12.52
C VAL A 134 -16.76 -8.33 -13.37
N LEU A 135 -17.25 -7.84 -14.51
CA LEU A 135 -16.50 -6.93 -15.38
C LEU A 135 -16.19 -5.59 -14.70
N LEU A 136 -17.16 -5.05 -13.95
CA LEU A 136 -16.99 -3.79 -13.24
C LEU A 136 -15.97 -3.95 -12.10
N ASN A 137 -16.01 -5.06 -11.37
CA ASN A 137 -15.04 -5.39 -10.35
C ASN A 137 -13.62 -5.50 -10.94
N LEU A 138 -13.45 -6.25 -12.03
CA LEU A 138 -12.16 -6.34 -12.75
C LEU A 138 -11.66 -4.97 -13.22
N LEU A 139 -12.54 -4.13 -13.77
CA LEU A 139 -12.17 -2.80 -14.22
C LEU A 139 -11.73 -1.90 -13.06
N MET A 140 -12.44 -1.97 -11.92
CA MET A 140 -12.08 -1.21 -10.73
C MET A 140 -10.76 -1.69 -10.13
N GLN A 141 -10.60 -3.00 -9.91
CA GLN A 141 -9.38 -3.59 -9.35
C GLN A 141 -8.17 -3.31 -10.25
N GLY A 142 -8.32 -3.47 -11.58
CA GLY A 142 -7.28 -3.13 -12.55
C GLY A 142 -6.92 -1.64 -12.54
N SER A 143 -7.91 -0.74 -12.47
CA SER A 143 -7.67 0.70 -12.42
C SER A 143 -6.95 1.12 -11.14
N PHE A 144 -7.34 0.59 -9.98
CA PHE A 144 -6.67 0.87 -8.71
C PHE A 144 -5.24 0.33 -8.69
N THR A 145 -5.03 -0.88 -9.20
CA THR A 145 -3.71 -1.47 -9.35
C THR A 145 -2.82 -0.61 -10.24
N GLN A 146 -3.34 -0.14 -11.38
CA GLN A 146 -2.63 0.78 -12.27
C GLN A 146 -2.25 2.09 -11.58
N ILE A 147 -3.17 2.68 -10.80
CA ILE A 147 -2.91 3.92 -10.04
C ILE A 147 -1.82 3.67 -9.00
N LEU A 148 -1.90 2.58 -8.24
CA LEU A 148 -0.93 2.23 -7.20
C LEU A 148 0.46 1.91 -7.76
N LEU A 149 0.52 1.36 -8.97
CA LEU A 149 1.76 1.09 -9.70
C LEU A 149 2.28 2.28 -10.51
N SER A 150 1.55 3.39 -10.56
CA SER A 150 1.98 4.56 -11.30
C SER A 150 3.17 5.24 -10.60
N GLU A 151 4.11 5.76 -11.41
CA GLU A 151 5.24 6.57 -10.92
C GLU A 151 4.77 7.78 -10.10
N TYR A 152 3.57 8.30 -10.41
CA TYR A 152 2.96 9.40 -9.65
C TYR A 152 2.68 9.02 -8.19
N PHE A 153 2.25 7.78 -7.93
CA PHE A 153 1.96 7.32 -6.58
C PHE A 153 3.21 6.78 -5.86
N MET A 154 4.09 6.07 -6.59
CA MET A 154 5.35 5.58 -6.02
C MET A 154 6.40 6.68 -5.80
N GLY A 155 6.25 7.82 -6.47
CA GLY A 155 7.21 8.92 -6.45
C GLY A 155 8.46 8.63 -7.27
N ASP A 156 9.34 9.63 -7.35
CA ASP A 156 10.64 9.47 -8.01
C ASP A 156 11.53 8.49 -7.22
N PRO A 157 12.26 7.60 -7.91
CA PRO A 157 13.18 6.71 -7.24
C PRO A 157 14.24 7.53 -6.51
N PHE A 158 14.57 7.14 -5.27
CA PHE A 158 15.48 7.91 -4.40
C PHE A 158 16.87 8.14 -5.04
N GLU A 159 17.25 7.35 -6.05
CA GLU A 159 18.45 7.53 -6.85
C GLU A 159 18.52 8.90 -7.58
N THR A 160 17.38 9.52 -7.91
CA THR A 160 17.37 10.87 -8.50
C THR A 160 17.94 11.91 -7.53
N ASN A 161 17.72 11.73 -6.23
CA ASN A 161 18.29 12.59 -5.19
C ASN A 161 19.81 12.48 -5.13
N LEU A 162 20.39 11.33 -5.50
CA LEU A 162 21.84 11.17 -5.56
C LEU A 162 22.46 12.06 -6.63
N GLN A 163 21.87 12.08 -7.83
CA GLN A 163 22.38 12.92 -8.92
C GLN A 163 22.16 14.41 -8.64
N SER A 164 21.02 14.75 -8.02
CA SER A 164 20.74 16.10 -7.53
C SER A 164 21.77 16.54 -6.48
N ALA A 165 22.08 15.68 -5.51
CA ALA A 165 23.10 15.92 -4.50
C ALA A 165 24.49 16.17 -5.11
N LYS A 166 24.93 15.32 -6.05
CA LYS A 166 26.22 15.49 -6.75
C LYS A 166 26.29 16.81 -7.53
N THR A 167 25.22 17.13 -8.24
CA THR A 167 25.14 18.37 -9.03
C THR A 167 25.17 19.58 -8.11
N TRP A 168 24.38 19.57 -7.04
CA TRP A 168 24.38 20.63 -6.04
C TRP A 168 25.75 20.80 -5.38
N ARG A 169 26.39 19.69 -4.99
CA ARG A 169 27.71 19.66 -4.34
C ARG A 169 28.79 20.33 -5.18
N THR A 170 28.77 20.07 -6.50
CA THR A 170 29.80 20.57 -7.44
C THR A 170 29.50 21.96 -7.99
N SER A 171 28.24 22.40 -8.01
CA SER A 171 27.85 23.66 -8.65
C SER A 171 27.50 24.79 -7.67
N ILE A 172 26.83 24.49 -6.56
CA ILE A 172 26.25 25.50 -5.65
C ILE A 172 26.91 25.45 -4.28
N ALA A 173 27.14 24.26 -3.74
CA ALA A 173 27.47 24.06 -2.33
C ALA A 173 28.77 24.77 -1.87
N HIS A 174 29.70 24.99 -2.79
CA HIS A 174 30.97 25.68 -2.56
C HIS A 174 31.05 27.07 -3.19
N ASP A 175 29.98 27.62 -3.75
CA ASP A 175 30.07 28.93 -4.40
C ASP A 175 30.24 30.05 -3.36
N SER A 176 31.26 30.90 -3.54
CA SER A 176 31.55 32.01 -2.63
C SER A 176 30.39 33.01 -2.48
N ARG A 177 29.45 33.04 -3.44
CA ARG A 177 28.25 33.89 -3.39
C ARG A 177 27.30 33.50 -2.26
N TYR A 178 27.40 32.29 -1.75
CA TYR A 178 26.54 31.76 -0.68
C TYR A 178 27.27 31.63 0.66
N LEU A 179 28.43 32.27 0.79
CA LEU A 179 29.12 32.41 2.07
C LEU A 179 28.26 33.23 3.04
N ASP A 180 28.11 32.75 4.26
CA ASP A 180 27.42 33.51 5.31
C ASP A 180 28.29 34.67 5.85
N LEU A 181 27.68 35.59 6.59
CA LEU A 181 28.37 36.68 7.29
C LEU A 181 29.41 36.17 8.30
N ALA A 182 29.19 34.97 8.87
CA ALA A 182 30.14 34.30 9.74
C ALA A 182 31.31 33.64 8.97
N GLY A 183 31.36 33.77 7.65
CA GLY A 183 32.41 33.16 6.83
C GLY A 183 32.32 31.65 6.73
N THR A 184 31.16 31.04 7.02
CA THR A 184 30.92 29.60 6.89
C THR A 184 30.41 29.25 5.49
N SER A 185 30.82 28.10 4.97
CA SER A 185 30.36 27.62 3.66
C SER A 185 28.89 27.15 3.72
N LEU A 186 28.21 27.18 2.58
CA LEU A 186 26.82 26.71 2.47
C LEU A 186 26.71 25.21 2.82
N VAL A 187 27.67 24.40 2.38
CA VAL A 187 27.69 22.96 2.71
C VAL A 187 27.85 22.70 4.20
N SER A 188 28.74 23.41 4.89
CA SER A 188 28.94 23.22 6.34
C SER A 188 27.66 23.55 7.11
N ARG A 189 26.91 24.59 6.68
CA ARG A 189 25.61 24.94 7.26
C ARG A 189 24.52 23.90 6.99
N VAL A 190 24.41 23.40 5.77
CA VAL A 190 23.44 22.36 5.39
C VAL A 190 23.68 21.09 6.20
N CYS A 191 24.93 20.66 6.32
CA CYS A 191 25.29 19.43 7.04
C CYS A 191 25.21 19.56 8.57
N ALA A 192 25.27 20.78 9.09
CA ALA A 192 25.04 21.09 10.51
C ALA A 192 23.55 21.32 10.84
N GLY A 193 22.63 21.07 9.91
CA GLY A 193 21.19 21.21 10.15
C GLY A 193 20.74 22.65 10.45
N ASP A 194 21.37 23.66 9.83
CA ASP A 194 21.04 25.06 10.10
C ASP A 194 19.64 25.44 9.59
N GLY A 195 18.64 25.43 10.47
CA GLY A 195 17.26 25.80 10.15
C GLY A 195 17.04 27.25 9.71
N SER A 196 18.07 28.12 9.74
CA SER A 196 17.98 29.50 9.24
C SER A 196 18.28 29.64 7.74
N LEU A 197 18.63 28.54 7.07
CA LEU A 197 18.93 28.51 5.64
C LEU A 197 17.68 28.81 4.80
N ILE A 198 17.65 29.97 4.15
CA ILE A 198 16.63 30.30 3.13
C ILE A 198 16.96 29.61 1.79
N LEU A 199 18.26 29.39 1.53
CA LEU A 199 18.76 28.73 0.33
C LEU A 199 19.15 27.28 0.63
N SER A 200 18.89 26.37 -0.30
CA SER A 200 19.16 24.92 -0.14
C SER A 200 18.40 24.27 1.02
N THR A 201 17.20 24.79 1.32
CA THR A 201 16.26 24.20 2.29
C THR A 201 16.01 22.73 2.01
N VAL A 202 15.81 22.37 0.74
CA VAL A 202 15.58 20.98 0.29
C VAL A 202 16.72 20.05 0.70
N GLN A 203 17.98 20.48 0.55
CA GLN A 203 19.14 19.67 0.92
C GLN A 203 19.29 19.58 2.43
N ALA A 204 19.05 20.67 3.17
CA ALA A 204 19.11 20.68 4.63
C ALA A 204 18.05 19.75 5.23
N THR A 205 16.79 19.87 4.79
CA THR A 205 15.70 19.00 5.27
C THR A 205 15.92 17.54 4.87
N LEU A 206 16.49 17.28 3.68
CA LEU A 206 16.83 15.92 3.26
C LEU A 206 17.88 15.29 4.17
N VAL A 207 18.95 16.01 4.51
CA VAL A 207 20.00 15.51 5.44
C VAL A 207 19.43 15.29 6.83
N GLU A 208 18.61 16.22 7.33
CA GLU A 208 17.93 16.09 8.62
C GLU A 208 17.03 14.84 8.65
N GLN A 209 16.19 14.65 7.63
CA GLN A 209 15.32 13.47 7.51
C GLN A 209 16.11 12.16 7.44
N ILE A 210 17.25 12.13 6.72
CA ILE A 210 18.13 10.96 6.68
C ILE A 210 18.72 10.68 8.06
N ASN A 211 19.20 11.72 8.75
CA ASN A 211 19.77 11.57 10.10
C ASN A 211 18.73 11.08 11.10
N ASP A 212 17.51 11.62 11.08
CA ASP A 212 16.42 11.21 11.95
C ASP A 212 15.99 9.76 11.67
N PHE A 213 15.85 9.39 10.39
CA PHE A 213 15.43 8.05 10.00
C PHE A 213 16.47 6.98 10.38
N LEU A 214 17.75 7.28 10.12
CA LEU A 214 18.88 6.39 10.41
C LEU A 214 19.43 6.55 11.83
N GLY A 215 18.86 7.45 12.64
CA GLY A 215 19.32 7.80 13.99
C GLY A 215 20.81 8.13 14.06
N LEU A 216 21.32 8.86 13.06
CA LEU A 216 22.72 9.24 12.95
C LEU A 216 22.98 10.58 13.62
N GLN A 217 24.15 10.71 14.24
CA GLN A 217 24.69 12.03 14.54
C GLN A 217 25.21 12.71 13.26
N GLU A 218 25.35 14.04 13.30
CA GLU A 218 25.76 14.85 12.15
C GLU A 218 27.05 14.35 11.47
N THR A 219 28.02 13.90 12.27
CA THR A 219 29.33 13.43 11.81
C THR A 219 29.41 11.91 11.60
N GLU A 220 28.37 11.16 11.98
CA GLU A 220 28.39 9.70 11.91
C GLU A 220 27.94 9.20 10.52
N PHE A 221 28.73 8.27 9.99
CA PHE A 221 28.48 7.61 8.70
C PHE A 221 28.39 6.08 8.81
N ALA A 222 28.14 5.57 10.02
CA ALA A 222 27.92 4.16 10.29
C ALA A 222 26.45 3.93 10.66
N PHE A 223 25.77 3.07 9.91
CA PHE A 223 24.39 2.70 10.21
C PHE A 223 24.35 1.58 11.26
N ASN A 224 23.56 1.78 12.32
CA ASN A 224 23.23 0.74 13.29
C ASN A 224 21.87 0.13 12.94
N PHE A 225 21.73 -1.19 13.09
CA PHE A 225 20.47 -1.87 12.78
C PHE A 225 19.29 -1.44 13.67
N TRP A 226 19.58 -0.97 14.89
CA TRP A 226 18.58 -0.70 15.94
C TRP A 226 18.10 0.75 15.98
N GLN A 227 17.94 1.36 14.82
CA GLN A 227 17.57 2.78 14.74
C GLN A 227 16.04 2.94 14.70
N PRO A 228 15.48 3.99 15.35
CA PRO A 228 14.04 4.14 15.51
C PRO A 228 13.25 4.08 14.20
N GLY A 229 13.74 4.76 13.14
CA GLY A 229 13.08 4.78 11.84
C GLY A 229 13.08 3.41 11.15
N THR A 230 14.20 2.69 11.20
CA THR A 230 14.30 1.32 10.66
C THR A 230 13.40 0.36 11.44
N LEU A 231 13.37 0.44 12.78
CA LEU A 231 12.50 -0.39 13.61
C LEU A 231 11.02 -0.11 13.36
N LEU A 232 10.64 1.16 13.20
CA LEU A 232 9.28 1.54 12.83
C LEU A 232 8.90 0.96 11.47
N CYS A 233 9.78 1.06 10.48
CA CYS A 233 9.56 0.48 9.16
C CYS A 233 9.44 -1.06 9.22
N LEU A 234 10.31 -1.73 9.98
CA LEU A 234 10.23 -3.18 10.21
C LEU A 234 8.94 -3.59 10.91
N LEU A 235 8.48 -2.81 11.90
CA LEU A 235 7.18 -3.02 12.54
C LEU A 235 6.03 -2.81 11.56
N CYS A 236 6.08 -1.80 10.70
CA CYS A 236 5.09 -1.60 9.65
C CYS A 236 5.09 -2.74 8.63
N ILE A 237 6.25 -3.23 8.19
CA ILE A 237 6.39 -4.39 7.31
C ILE A 237 5.86 -5.64 8.00
N LEU A 238 6.17 -5.84 9.28
CA LEU A 238 5.68 -6.96 10.07
C LEU A 238 4.17 -6.89 10.25
N LEU A 239 3.62 -5.73 10.63
CA LEU A 239 2.18 -5.53 10.78
C LEU A 239 1.47 -5.68 9.45
N TRP A 240 2.01 -5.10 8.37
CA TRP A 240 1.48 -5.30 7.03
C TRP A 240 1.55 -6.76 6.63
N SER A 241 2.66 -7.44 6.87
CA SER A 241 2.80 -8.88 6.64
C SER A 241 1.77 -9.63 7.47
N LEU A 242 1.62 -9.35 8.76
CA LEU A 242 0.62 -9.98 9.62
C LEU A 242 -0.81 -9.64 9.21
N CYS A 243 -1.10 -8.45 8.69
CA CYS A 243 -2.41 -8.09 8.13
C CYS A 243 -2.64 -8.86 6.84
N VAL A 244 -1.68 -8.88 5.92
CA VAL A 244 -1.66 -9.77 4.77
C VAL A 244 -1.92 -11.18 5.25
N TYR A 245 -1.12 -11.76 6.14
CA TYR A 245 -1.26 -13.10 6.71
C TYR A 245 -2.41 -13.29 7.69
N LYS A 246 -3.20 -12.26 8.04
CA LYS A 246 -4.46 -12.33 8.82
C LYS A 246 -5.64 -12.19 7.89
N ASP A 247 -5.49 -11.47 6.80
CA ASP A 247 -6.48 -11.33 5.74
C ASP A 247 -6.37 -12.56 4.87
N ILE A 248 -5.21 -12.79 4.26
CA ILE A 248 -4.72 -14.10 3.84
C ILE A 248 -4.95 -15.11 4.98
N GLY A 249 -4.64 -14.86 6.25
CA GLY A 249 -4.92 -15.76 7.41
C GLY A 249 -6.36 -16.16 7.63
N SER A 250 -7.29 -15.22 7.58
CA SER A 250 -8.73 -15.48 7.64
C SER A 250 -9.14 -16.19 6.36
N LEU A 251 -8.52 -15.80 5.26
CA LEU A 251 -8.53 -16.40 3.94
C LEU A 251 -7.66 -17.71 3.89
N ILE A 252 -7.09 -18.19 5.02
CA ILE A 252 -6.10 -19.28 5.10
C ILE A 252 -6.56 -20.33 6.13
N PHE A 253 -6.70 -19.88 7.37
CA PHE A 253 -7.16 -20.59 8.56
C PHE A 253 -8.66 -20.92 8.47
N VAL A 254 -9.42 -20.15 7.67
CA VAL A 254 -10.77 -20.53 7.20
C VAL A 254 -10.78 -20.84 5.70
N HIS A 255 -9.73 -20.52 4.92
CA HIS A 255 -9.83 -20.45 3.45
C HIS A 255 -8.59 -20.89 2.59
N GLU A 256 -7.42 -21.30 3.11
CA GLU A 256 -6.31 -21.85 2.28
C GLU A 256 -6.41 -23.35 2.12
N LEU A 257 -7.00 -24.04 3.11
CA LEU A 257 -7.37 -25.44 2.93
C LEU A 257 -8.78 -25.62 2.41
N THR A 258 -9.53 -24.52 2.26
CA THR A 258 -10.91 -24.57 1.77
C THR A 258 -11.09 -23.86 0.45
N GLU A 259 -10.62 -22.65 0.16
CA GLU A 259 -10.81 -22.03 -1.16
C GLU A 259 -9.61 -22.18 -2.09
N PHE A 260 -8.34 -22.16 -1.66
CA PHE A 260 -7.27 -22.60 -2.57
C PHE A 260 -7.27 -24.11 -2.79
N ARG A 261 -7.81 -24.88 -1.83
CA ARG A 261 -8.06 -26.31 -1.99
C ARG A 261 -9.41 -26.62 -2.62
N LYS A 262 -10.43 -25.76 -2.60
CA LYS A 262 -11.64 -25.89 -3.43
C LYS A 262 -11.38 -25.34 -4.81
N ILE A 263 -10.56 -24.32 -5.02
CA ILE A 263 -10.09 -23.92 -6.33
C ILE A 263 -9.16 -25.01 -6.82
N TRP A 264 -8.21 -25.53 -6.05
CA TRP A 264 -7.38 -26.66 -6.49
C TRP A 264 -8.17 -27.96 -6.60
N HIS A 265 -9.14 -28.30 -5.74
CA HIS A 265 -9.99 -29.50 -5.88
C HIS A 265 -11.16 -29.31 -6.83
N ALA A 266 -11.65 -28.11 -7.10
CA ALA A 266 -12.63 -27.80 -8.14
C ALA A 266 -11.93 -27.54 -9.47
N LEU A 267 -10.66 -27.17 -9.49
CA LEU A 267 -9.77 -27.15 -10.65
C LEU A 267 -9.31 -28.57 -10.92
N GLU A 268 -8.91 -29.36 -9.92
CA GLU A 268 -8.60 -30.79 -10.04
C GLU A 268 -9.87 -31.58 -10.36
N ALA A 269 -11.03 -31.25 -9.78
CA ALA A 269 -12.34 -31.76 -10.21
C ALA A 269 -12.71 -31.25 -11.60
N ALA A 270 -12.51 -29.98 -11.96
CA ALA A 270 -12.78 -29.47 -13.32
C ALA A 270 -11.79 -30.00 -14.37
N ILE A 271 -10.57 -30.36 -13.97
CA ILE A 271 -9.55 -31.00 -14.80
C ILE A 271 -9.83 -32.50 -14.93
N SER A 272 -10.36 -33.15 -13.87
CA SER A 272 -10.76 -34.55 -13.88
C SER A 272 -12.18 -34.79 -14.40
N LEU A 273 -13.03 -33.76 -14.44
CA LEU A 273 -14.29 -33.76 -15.14
C LEU A 273 -13.99 -33.82 -16.65
N PRO A 274 -14.61 -34.77 -17.38
CA PRO A 274 -14.40 -34.88 -18.81
C PRO A 274 -14.80 -33.57 -19.50
N LYS A 275 -13.83 -32.99 -20.23
CA LYS A 275 -14.01 -31.74 -20.94
C LYS A 275 -14.86 -32.01 -22.19
N ALA A 276 -16.02 -31.38 -22.26
CA ALA A 276 -16.94 -31.48 -23.39
C ALA A 276 -17.13 -30.09 -24.03
N SER A 277 -17.68 -30.06 -25.24
CA SER A 277 -18.00 -28.79 -25.92
C SER A 277 -19.14 -28.02 -25.23
N ALA A 278 -19.96 -28.70 -24.41
CA ALA A 278 -21.06 -28.13 -23.65
C ALA A 278 -21.06 -28.67 -22.22
N THR A 279 -21.45 -27.83 -21.26
CA THR A 279 -21.67 -28.19 -19.85
C THR A 279 -22.93 -29.07 -19.74
N ASP A 280 -22.84 -30.22 -19.06
CA ASP A 280 -24.01 -31.08 -18.76
C ASP A 280 -24.30 -31.02 -17.25
N PHE A 281 -25.51 -30.57 -16.91
CA PHE A 281 -26.00 -30.37 -15.55
C PHE A 281 -27.29 -31.16 -15.36
N ARG A 282 -27.27 -32.14 -14.46
CA ARG A 282 -28.44 -32.98 -14.13
C ARG A 282 -28.51 -33.18 -12.63
N ASP A 283 -29.73 -33.23 -12.09
CA ASP A 283 -29.98 -33.57 -10.68
C ASP A 283 -29.18 -32.70 -9.69
N ASN A 284 -29.07 -31.39 -9.96
CA ASN A 284 -28.27 -30.44 -9.19
C ASN A 284 -26.78 -30.77 -9.08
N THR A 285 -26.25 -31.64 -9.94
CA THR A 285 -24.84 -32.07 -9.95
C THR A 285 -24.19 -31.82 -11.33
N ILE A 286 -22.95 -31.33 -11.36
CA ILE A 286 -22.21 -31.04 -12.61
C ILE A 286 -21.46 -32.30 -13.06
N HIS A 287 -21.74 -32.81 -14.26
CA HIS A 287 -21.09 -34.02 -14.79
C HIS A 287 -19.98 -33.76 -15.80
N CYS A 288 -20.07 -32.68 -16.58
CA CYS A 288 -19.07 -32.28 -17.58
C CYS A 288 -18.98 -30.75 -17.65
N LEU A 289 -17.76 -30.20 -17.81
CA LEU A 289 -17.53 -28.76 -17.86
C LEU A 289 -17.00 -28.32 -19.24
N SER A 290 -17.43 -27.15 -19.73
CA SER A 290 -16.93 -26.59 -20.99
C SER A 290 -15.61 -25.81 -20.78
N TRP A 291 -14.74 -25.84 -21.79
CA TRP A 291 -13.41 -25.20 -21.72
C TRP A 291 -13.47 -23.68 -21.43
N GLY A 292 -14.44 -22.97 -21.98
CA GLY A 292 -14.57 -21.52 -21.75
C GLY A 292 -14.90 -21.18 -20.29
N ARG A 293 -15.66 -22.03 -19.60
CA ARG A 293 -16.03 -21.85 -18.19
C ARG A 293 -14.90 -22.25 -17.25
N ALA A 294 -14.12 -23.26 -17.63
CA ALA A 294 -12.93 -23.68 -16.90
C ALA A 294 -11.82 -22.61 -16.89
N LEU A 295 -11.72 -21.80 -17.95
CA LEU A 295 -10.71 -20.74 -18.06
C LEU A 295 -11.14 -19.42 -17.41
N ALA A 296 -12.45 -19.13 -17.38
CA ALA A 296 -12.98 -17.93 -16.73
C ALA A 296 -12.78 -17.92 -15.20
N THR A 297 -12.55 -19.08 -14.58
CA THR A 297 -12.28 -19.23 -13.14
C THR A 297 -10.80 -19.28 -12.77
N THR A 298 -9.89 -19.25 -13.75
CA THR A 298 -8.43 -19.41 -13.52
C THR A 298 -7.62 -18.12 -13.56
N SER A 299 -8.27 -16.95 -13.65
CA SER A 299 -7.58 -15.65 -13.56
C SER A 299 -7.16 -15.38 -12.11
N ILE A 300 -6.05 -16.00 -11.71
CA ILE A 300 -5.35 -15.85 -10.41
C ILE A 300 -4.48 -14.57 -10.39
N GLU A 301 -4.58 -13.72 -11.41
CA GLU A 301 -3.67 -12.60 -11.64
C GLU A 301 -3.88 -11.41 -10.66
N GLU A 302 -4.92 -11.43 -9.82
CA GLU A 302 -5.25 -10.33 -8.89
C GLU A 302 -5.24 -10.71 -7.40
N LEU A 303 -4.48 -11.72 -6.99
CA LEU A 303 -4.47 -12.14 -5.57
C LEU A 303 -3.37 -11.48 -4.70
N MET A 304 -2.65 -10.46 -5.18
CA MET A 304 -1.46 -9.98 -4.44
C MET A 304 -1.22 -8.47 -4.34
N LEU A 305 -2.02 -7.57 -4.94
CA LEU A 305 -1.71 -6.14 -4.82
C LEU A 305 -2.48 -5.40 -3.71
N ASN A 306 -1.76 -5.20 -2.60
CA ASN A 306 -1.94 -4.22 -1.51
C ASN A 306 -3.12 -4.43 -0.55
N SER A 307 -3.02 -5.45 0.32
CA SER A 307 -3.97 -5.84 1.38
C SER A 307 -4.67 -4.70 2.17
N VAL A 308 -4.05 -3.55 2.39
CA VAL A 308 -4.67 -2.46 3.17
C VAL A 308 -5.57 -1.55 2.31
N ALA A 309 -5.18 -1.26 1.06
CA ALA A 309 -6.06 -0.58 0.10
C ALA A 309 -7.08 -1.55 -0.52
N LEU A 310 -6.69 -2.82 -0.60
CA LEU A 310 -7.46 -3.90 -1.20
C LEU A 310 -8.63 -4.32 -0.30
N ASN A 311 -8.56 -4.24 1.03
CA ASN A 311 -9.75 -4.53 1.86
C ASN A 311 -10.92 -3.61 1.49
N ALA A 312 -10.66 -2.31 1.32
CA ALA A 312 -11.67 -1.36 0.88
C ALA A 312 -12.14 -1.59 -0.56
N ILE A 313 -11.29 -2.19 -1.42
CA ILE A 313 -11.61 -2.52 -2.82
C ILE A 313 -12.33 -3.89 -2.93
N LEU A 314 -12.04 -4.84 -2.05
CA LEU A 314 -12.73 -6.14 -1.93
C LEU A 314 -14.12 -5.94 -1.32
N ASP A 315 -14.27 -5.01 -0.37
CA ASP A 315 -15.59 -4.62 0.11
C ASP A 315 -16.46 -4.06 -1.05
N VAL A 316 -15.86 -3.47 -2.10
CA VAL A 316 -16.61 -3.03 -3.28
C VAL A 316 -17.24 -4.21 -4.02
N ASP A 317 -16.59 -5.39 -4.07
CA ASP A 317 -17.15 -6.53 -4.78
C ASP A 317 -18.37 -7.12 -4.05
N GLU A 318 -18.39 -7.07 -2.72
CA GLU A 318 -19.57 -7.38 -1.90
C GLU A 318 -20.70 -6.36 -2.16
N PHE A 319 -20.40 -5.06 -2.18
CA PHE A 319 -21.40 -4.02 -2.51
C PHE A 319 -21.96 -4.15 -3.93
N LEU A 320 -21.11 -4.46 -4.92
CA LEU A 320 -21.52 -4.72 -6.29
C LEU A 320 -22.37 -5.99 -6.37
N PHE A 321 -22.00 -7.03 -5.64
CA PHE A 321 -22.76 -8.27 -5.59
C PHE A 321 -24.16 -8.04 -5.00
N GLU A 322 -24.26 -7.40 -3.83
CA GLU A 322 -25.53 -7.12 -3.16
C GLU A 322 -26.42 -6.18 -3.99
N GLY A 323 -25.82 -5.13 -4.57
CA GLY A 323 -26.55 -4.07 -5.25
C GLY A 323 -26.97 -4.39 -6.69
N MET A 324 -26.23 -5.24 -7.40
CA MET A 324 -26.41 -5.42 -8.84
C MET A 324 -26.69 -6.86 -9.29
N THR A 325 -26.48 -7.87 -8.43
CA THR A 325 -26.73 -9.27 -8.82
C THR A 325 -28.22 -9.59 -8.82
N PRO A 326 -28.77 -10.21 -9.89
CA PRO A 326 -30.15 -10.65 -9.89
C PRO A 326 -30.46 -11.62 -8.74
N ILE A 327 -31.60 -11.43 -8.06
CA ILE A 327 -32.04 -12.21 -6.88
C ILE A 327 -32.03 -13.73 -7.15
N LYS A 328 -32.32 -14.15 -8.38
CA LYS A 328 -32.30 -15.57 -8.77
C LYS A 328 -30.90 -16.19 -8.68
N ILE A 329 -29.87 -15.41 -9.01
CA ILE A 329 -28.48 -15.86 -8.94
C ILE A 329 -28.01 -15.90 -7.50
N GLN A 330 -28.40 -14.91 -6.68
CA GLN A 330 -28.16 -14.94 -5.23
C GLN A 330 -28.80 -16.18 -4.60
N HIS A 331 -30.03 -16.53 -4.96
CA HIS A 331 -30.69 -17.75 -4.49
C HIS A 331 -30.00 -19.03 -4.98
N ALA A 332 -29.54 -19.06 -6.23
CA ALA A 332 -28.80 -20.20 -6.75
C ALA A 332 -27.48 -20.42 -6.00
N ILE A 333 -26.73 -19.35 -5.68
CA ILE A 333 -25.51 -19.40 -4.86
C ILE A 333 -25.83 -19.89 -3.44
N ARG A 334 -26.86 -19.34 -2.80
CA ARG A 334 -27.30 -19.77 -1.45
C ARG A 334 -27.79 -21.21 -1.38
N SER A 335 -28.22 -21.78 -2.51
CA SER A 335 -28.72 -23.16 -2.59
C SER A 335 -27.62 -24.21 -2.77
N LEU A 336 -26.37 -23.79 -2.97
CA LEU A 336 -25.24 -24.71 -3.11
C LEU A 336 -24.99 -25.46 -1.80
N GLU A 337 -24.88 -26.79 -1.88
CA GLU A 337 -24.68 -27.65 -0.72
C GLU A 337 -23.29 -27.40 -0.10
N PRO A 338 -23.20 -27.24 1.24
CA PRO A 338 -21.93 -27.00 1.89
C PRO A 338 -21.02 -28.22 1.83
N ILE A 339 -19.75 -28.00 1.49
CA ILE A 339 -18.75 -29.06 1.39
C ILE A 339 -18.27 -29.44 2.81
N SER A 340 -18.26 -30.73 3.13
CA SER A 340 -17.77 -31.25 4.41
C SER A 340 -16.28 -31.62 4.33
N VAL A 341 -15.46 -31.10 5.25
CA VAL A 341 -14.02 -31.35 5.28
C VAL A 341 -13.62 -31.98 6.62
N LYS A 342 -12.77 -33.02 6.57
CA LYS A 342 -12.17 -33.65 7.76
C LYS A 342 -10.83 -33.00 8.10
N TYR A 343 -10.72 -32.44 9.30
CA TYR A 343 -9.48 -31.86 9.81
C TYR A 343 -8.64 -32.91 10.54
N SER A 344 -7.33 -32.96 10.26
CA SER A 344 -6.36 -33.78 10.99
C SER A 344 -5.41 -32.88 11.77
N HIS A 345 -5.15 -33.22 13.03
CA HIS A 345 -4.28 -32.43 13.92
C HIS A 345 -2.87 -32.21 13.37
N ARG A 346 -2.27 -33.23 12.72
CA ARG A 346 -0.93 -33.10 12.11
C ARG A 346 -0.88 -32.06 11.00
N ARG A 347 -1.97 -31.93 10.25
CA ARG A 347 -2.07 -30.98 9.15
C ARG A 347 -2.08 -29.54 9.64
N SER A 348 -2.84 -29.26 10.69
CA SER A 348 -2.90 -27.94 11.32
C SER A 348 -1.54 -27.47 11.85
N GLN A 349 -0.73 -28.39 12.40
CA GLN A 349 0.62 -28.07 12.86
C GLN A 349 1.57 -27.72 11.71
N VAL A 350 1.56 -28.51 10.63
CA VAL A 350 2.39 -28.25 9.44
C VAL A 350 2.00 -26.92 8.80
N GLU A 351 0.71 -26.64 8.70
CA GLU A 351 0.15 -25.41 8.17
C GLU A 351 0.60 -24.18 8.98
N SER A 352 0.44 -24.22 10.31
CA SER A 352 0.91 -23.14 11.19
C SER A 352 2.42 -22.89 11.05
N MET A 353 3.20 -23.96 10.87
CA MET A 353 4.64 -23.86 10.65
C MET A 353 4.96 -23.23 9.29
N VAL A 354 4.25 -23.62 8.23
CA VAL A 354 4.42 -23.03 6.89
C VAL A 354 4.09 -21.53 6.92
N HIS A 355 3.02 -21.11 7.59
CA HIS A 355 2.69 -19.69 7.69
C HIS A 355 3.72 -18.91 8.47
N PHE A 356 4.19 -19.45 9.60
CA PHE A 356 5.25 -18.81 10.37
C PHE A 356 6.52 -18.62 9.52
N LEU A 357 6.93 -19.66 8.79
CA LEU A 357 8.08 -19.59 7.89
C LEU A 357 7.86 -18.62 6.74
N ALA A 358 6.65 -18.55 6.18
CA ALA A 358 6.30 -17.64 5.11
C ALA A 358 6.30 -16.18 5.58
N VAL A 359 5.72 -15.86 6.74
CA VAL A 359 5.77 -14.53 7.37
C VAL A 359 7.22 -14.13 7.60
N LEU A 360 8.02 -15.02 8.20
CA LEU A 360 9.42 -14.76 8.47
C LEU A 360 10.21 -14.52 7.18
N ALA A 361 9.98 -15.34 6.15
CA ALA A 361 10.64 -15.20 4.85
C ALA A 361 10.25 -13.88 4.17
N THR A 362 8.98 -13.49 4.21
CA THR A 362 8.48 -12.23 3.63
C THR A 362 9.09 -11.03 4.34
N VAL A 363 9.05 -10.98 5.67
CA VAL A 363 9.66 -9.90 6.46
C VAL A 363 11.16 -9.82 6.20
N LEU A 364 11.86 -10.96 6.17
CA LEU A 364 13.29 -11.01 5.90
C LEU A 364 13.61 -10.57 4.47
N ALA A 365 12.82 -10.99 3.48
CA ALA A 365 13.00 -10.58 2.10
C ALA A 365 12.76 -9.07 1.92
N SER A 366 11.67 -8.53 2.46
CA SER A 366 11.41 -7.08 2.44
C SER A 366 12.52 -6.30 3.14
N TYR A 367 13.03 -6.81 4.26
CA TYR A 367 14.17 -6.20 4.93
C TYR A 367 15.42 -6.18 4.03
N LEU A 368 15.82 -7.32 3.47
CA LEU A 368 17.06 -7.46 2.69
C LEU A 368 17.01 -6.79 1.31
N PHE A 369 15.86 -6.84 0.64
CA PHE A 369 15.73 -6.37 -0.75
C PHE A 369 15.13 -4.97 -0.89
N LEU A 370 14.44 -4.46 0.14
CA LEU A 370 13.84 -3.12 0.09
C LEU A 370 14.50 -2.19 1.11
N LEU A 371 14.51 -2.58 2.39
CA LEU A 371 14.94 -1.67 3.45
C LEU A 371 16.46 -1.46 3.47
N VAL A 372 17.27 -2.52 3.34
CA VAL A 372 18.73 -2.41 3.31
C VAL A 372 19.22 -1.54 2.15
N PRO A 373 18.80 -1.79 0.89
CA PRO A 373 19.21 -0.94 -0.24
C PRO A 373 18.77 0.51 -0.07
N LEU A 374 17.56 0.76 0.45
CA LEU A 374 17.09 2.12 0.73
C LEU A 374 17.99 2.85 1.74
N CYS A 375 18.35 2.19 2.85
CA CYS A 375 19.27 2.76 3.84
C CYS A 375 20.66 3.02 3.23
N GLU A 376 21.18 2.11 2.39
CA GLU A 376 22.45 2.30 1.70
C GLU A 376 22.41 3.49 0.72
N THR A 377 21.32 3.67 -0.02
CA THR A 377 21.17 4.82 -0.91
C THR A 377 21.04 6.12 -0.12
N MET A 378 20.25 6.17 0.97
CA MET A 378 20.18 7.32 1.88
C MET A 378 21.55 7.71 2.43
N MET A 379 22.34 6.71 2.84
CA MET A 379 23.71 6.90 3.29
C MET A 379 24.62 7.44 2.19
N THR A 380 24.47 6.94 0.97
CA THR A 380 25.25 7.41 -0.17
C THR A 380 24.90 8.87 -0.51
N VAL A 381 23.62 9.24 -0.48
CA VAL A 381 23.18 10.63 -0.65
C VAL A 381 23.76 11.54 0.45
N LYS A 382 23.71 11.13 1.72
CA LYS A 382 24.33 11.88 2.82
C LYS A 382 25.83 12.06 2.59
N ARG A 383 26.54 11.02 2.12
CA ARG A 383 27.97 11.12 1.79
C ARG A 383 28.24 12.08 0.65
N GLU A 384 27.46 12.05 -0.42
CA GLU A 384 27.64 13.00 -1.53
C GLU A 384 27.39 14.45 -1.08
N LEU A 385 26.47 14.69 -0.15
CA LEU A 385 26.19 16.02 0.39
C LEU A 385 27.24 16.48 1.40
N CYS A 386 27.63 15.60 2.32
CA CYS A 386 28.32 15.97 3.55
C CYS A 386 29.67 15.28 3.75
N ASP A 387 30.12 14.37 2.90
CA ASP A 387 31.46 13.79 3.08
C ASP A 387 32.56 14.75 2.58
N GLY A 388 33.80 14.47 3.01
CA GLY A 388 34.99 15.23 2.62
C GLY A 388 35.10 16.62 3.25
N GLN A 389 35.91 17.49 2.62
CA GLN A 389 36.13 18.86 3.08
C GLN A 389 34.90 19.73 2.77
N ARG A 390 34.38 20.37 3.80
CA ARG A 390 33.20 21.25 3.73
C ARG A 390 33.62 22.72 3.82
N ASP A 391 34.77 22.97 4.41
CA ASP A 391 35.18 24.29 4.88
C ASP A 391 36.00 25.03 3.83
N PHE A 392 35.48 25.09 2.61
CA PHE A 392 36.03 25.92 1.56
C PHE A 392 34.95 26.44 0.61
N VAL A 393 35.23 27.56 -0.02
CA VAL A 393 34.45 28.11 -1.13
C VAL A 393 35.33 28.38 -2.34
N VAL A 394 34.74 28.35 -3.52
CA VAL A 394 35.36 28.63 -4.81
C VAL A 394 34.63 29.79 -5.44
N ALA A 395 35.40 30.73 -5.98
CA ALA A 395 34.88 31.83 -6.78
C ALA A 395 35.53 31.82 -8.16
N TYR A 396 34.75 32.17 -9.17
CA TYR A 396 35.24 32.39 -10.53
C TYR A 396 35.14 33.87 -10.89
N SER A 397 36.29 34.49 -11.15
CA SER A 397 36.32 35.88 -11.64
C SER A 397 36.25 35.89 -13.16
N THR A 398 35.15 36.40 -13.71
CA THR A 398 34.96 36.55 -15.16
C THR A 398 35.93 37.56 -15.77
N GLU A 399 36.38 38.55 -15.01
CA GLU A 399 37.33 39.57 -15.49
C GLU A 399 38.74 39.00 -15.66
N THR A 400 39.18 38.20 -14.69
CA THR A 400 40.54 37.63 -14.71
C THR A 400 40.62 36.24 -15.32
N GLN A 401 39.47 35.57 -15.52
CA GLN A 401 39.38 34.16 -15.95
C GLN A 401 40.16 33.22 -15.02
N ILE A 402 40.23 33.55 -13.73
CA ILE A 402 40.92 32.78 -12.69
C ILE A 402 39.88 32.32 -11.66
N SER A 403 39.96 31.04 -11.30
CA SER A 403 39.28 30.49 -10.12
C SER A 403 40.20 30.59 -8.91
N TRP A 404 39.65 31.03 -7.79
CA TRP A 404 40.34 31.00 -6.49
C TRP A 404 39.48 30.27 -5.47
N GLY A 405 40.15 29.55 -4.57
CA GLY A 405 39.53 28.88 -3.43
C GLY A 405 39.92 29.57 -2.13
N LEU A 406 38.99 29.68 -1.21
CA LEU A 406 39.21 30.21 0.14
C LEU A 406 38.76 29.15 1.15
N GLU A 407 39.60 28.84 2.12
CA GLU A 407 39.24 28.04 3.29
C GLU A 407 38.34 28.87 4.21
N THR A 408 37.24 28.28 4.69
CA THR A 408 36.26 28.94 5.56
C THR A 408 36.52 28.60 7.03
N GLU A 409 35.92 29.35 7.95
CA GLU A 409 36.01 29.01 9.37
C GLU A 409 35.16 27.76 9.67
N ASP A 410 35.79 26.78 10.35
CA ASP A 410 35.08 25.62 10.89
C ASP A 410 34.11 26.08 11.97
N ARG A 411 32.84 25.71 11.81
CA ARG A 411 31.85 25.87 12.88
C ARG A 411 32.09 24.77 13.91
N ILE A 412 32.73 25.12 15.02
CA ILE A 412 32.95 24.23 16.19
C ILE A 412 31.62 23.91 16.87
#